data_AF-A0A8T5TBZ9-F1
#
_entry.id   AF-A0A8T5TBZ9-F1
#
_cell.length_a   1.000
_cell.length_b   1.000
_cell.length_c   1.000
_cell.angle_alpha   90.00
_cell.angle_beta   90.00
_cell.angle_gamma   90.00
#
_symmetry.space_group_name_H-M   'P 1'
#
loop_
_entity.id
_entity.type
_entity.pdbx_description
1 polymer ?
#
loop_
_entity_poly.entity_id
_entity_poly.type
_entity_poly.pdbx_seq_one_letter_code
_entity_poly.pdbx_strand_id
1 'polypeptide(L)'
;LSKELAEFVYQCSECGNCTEVCHMSQNENIILPTSKWIDHVRVWEALRKDLVEAGFAPLDRHAALRDYMLDNKMKNPYGEAKENKYLWAEGLSNIKDKGELGLFAGCTMPLRQADTLRNMMKIFEAAGKDIALFKDDWCCGSIALRLGDEQSVMDLMSHNVENIKNMDVKTLFTACAGCYRTIKKDYPEMMGEELPFEVKHVTEILNQMLLKGEIPFKLTEGEELLVTYHDPCHLGRHMNLYDIPRDVISKLPGIKLIEMKRNRNNAWCCGAGGGVKSQYPELAIDISKERVMEAIESGAEILTTSCPFCIGNLRDAYEQMDAEIQEKIQVIDLIDFISSRL
;
A
#
# COMPACT_ATOMS: atom_id res chain seq x y z
N LEU A 1 1.55 -3.95 -31.05
CA LEU A 1 0.64 -3.72 -29.90
C LEU A 1 -0.77 -4.08 -30.35
N SER A 2 -1.61 -4.65 -29.47
CA SER A 2 -2.99 -5.06 -29.80
C SER A 2 -3.90 -4.98 -28.58
N LYS A 3 -5.22 -5.10 -28.78
CA LYS A 3 -6.20 -5.12 -27.68
C LYS A 3 -6.05 -6.38 -26.82
N GLU A 4 -5.82 -7.53 -27.43
CA GLU A 4 -5.61 -8.81 -26.72
C GLU A 4 -4.37 -8.76 -25.84
N LEU A 5 -3.30 -8.10 -26.32
CA LEU A 5 -2.11 -7.87 -25.52
C LEU A 5 -2.41 -6.96 -24.32
N ALA A 6 -3.19 -5.88 -24.50
CA ALA A 6 -3.61 -5.03 -23.38
C ALA A 6 -4.39 -5.84 -22.32
N GLU A 7 -5.39 -6.62 -22.74
CA GLU A 7 -6.18 -7.47 -21.84
C GLU A 7 -5.33 -8.45 -21.01
N PHE A 8 -4.21 -8.92 -21.55
CA PHE A 8 -3.27 -9.77 -20.80
C PHE A 8 -2.35 -8.96 -19.88
N VAL A 9 -1.70 -7.91 -20.41
CA VAL A 9 -0.70 -7.11 -19.69
C VAL A 9 -1.30 -6.46 -18.44
N TYR A 10 -2.60 -6.11 -18.45
CA TYR A 10 -3.29 -5.53 -17.31
C TYR A 10 -3.71 -6.53 -16.21
N GLN A 11 -3.49 -7.84 -16.39
CA GLN A 11 -3.67 -8.85 -15.32
C GLN A 11 -2.49 -8.92 -14.32
N CYS A 12 -1.44 -8.12 -14.57
CA CYS A 12 -0.39 -7.65 -13.66
C CYS A 12 0.87 -8.52 -13.46
N SER A 13 2.01 -7.91 -13.76
CA SER A 13 3.36 -8.40 -13.45
C SER A 13 4.29 -7.24 -13.04
N GLU A 14 3.69 -6.16 -12.56
CA GLU A 14 4.36 -5.04 -11.91
C GLU A 14 4.74 -5.36 -10.45
N CYS A 15 4.37 -6.54 -9.95
CA CYS A 15 4.64 -6.92 -8.56
C CYS A 15 6.14 -7.15 -8.29
N GLY A 16 6.94 -7.39 -9.34
CA GLY A 16 8.38 -7.62 -9.24
C GLY A 16 8.78 -9.04 -8.86
N ASN A 17 7.86 -10.01 -8.82
CA ASN A 17 8.21 -11.39 -8.45
C ASN A 17 9.14 -12.07 -9.48
N CYS A 18 9.05 -11.68 -10.75
CA CYS A 18 9.97 -12.12 -11.80
C CYS A 18 11.44 -11.80 -11.50
N THR A 19 11.69 -10.68 -10.82
CA THR A 19 13.01 -10.25 -10.34
C THR A 19 13.64 -11.24 -9.38
N GLU A 20 12.83 -12.02 -8.65
CA GLU A 20 13.27 -12.95 -7.60
C GLU A 20 13.43 -14.41 -8.08
N VAL A 21 12.91 -14.72 -9.28
CA VAL A 21 12.84 -16.11 -9.77
C VAL A 21 13.91 -16.38 -10.82
N CYS A 22 14.06 -15.49 -11.81
CA CYS A 22 14.87 -15.78 -12.98
C CYS A 22 16.28 -15.19 -12.85
N HIS A 23 17.22 -16.00 -12.34
CA HIS A 23 18.64 -15.62 -12.19
C HIS A 23 19.59 -16.42 -13.08
N MET A 24 19.13 -17.03 -14.16
CA MET A 24 20.01 -17.84 -15.02
C MET A 24 20.56 -17.01 -16.19
N SER A 25 21.88 -17.11 -16.40
CA SER A 25 22.56 -16.59 -17.58
C SER A 25 23.67 -17.56 -17.99
N GLN A 26 23.83 -17.78 -19.30
CA GLN A 26 25.00 -18.48 -19.87
C GLN A 26 26.09 -17.50 -20.32
N ASN A 27 25.83 -16.20 -20.24
CA ASN A 27 26.80 -15.16 -20.54
C ASN A 27 27.63 -14.88 -19.28
N GLU A 28 28.94 -15.18 -19.35
CA GLU A 28 29.91 -14.99 -18.27
C GLU A 28 30.07 -13.53 -17.81
N ASN A 29 29.67 -12.56 -18.63
CA ASN A 29 29.69 -11.14 -18.28
C ASN A 29 28.46 -10.68 -17.49
N ILE A 30 27.39 -11.50 -17.43
CA ILE A 30 26.20 -11.19 -16.65
C ILE A 30 26.42 -11.71 -15.22
N ILE A 31 26.85 -10.81 -14.35
CA ILE A 31 27.03 -11.10 -12.93
C ILE A 31 25.65 -11.18 -12.27
N LEU A 32 25.39 -12.28 -11.55
CA LEU A 32 24.15 -12.47 -10.81
C LEU A 32 24.03 -11.54 -9.59
N PRO A 33 22.80 -11.17 -9.18
CA PRO A 33 21.53 -11.52 -9.82
C PRO A 33 21.28 -10.72 -11.12
N THR A 34 20.58 -11.36 -12.07
CA THR A 34 20.11 -10.77 -13.35
C THR A 34 19.31 -9.48 -13.18
N SER A 35 18.69 -9.27 -12.02
CA SER A 35 17.99 -8.04 -11.65
C SER A 35 18.86 -6.77 -11.69
N LYS A 36 20.19 -6.91 -11.72
CA LYS A 36 21.13 -5.81 -12.00
C LYS A 36 21.10 -5.33 -13.45
N TRP A 37 20.64 -6.17 -14.37
CA TRP A 37 20.70 -5.95 -15.81
C TRP A 37 19.32 -5.67 -16.41
N ILE A 38 18.27 -6.18 -15.77
CA ILE A 38 16.88 -5.98 -16.19
C ILE A 38 16.02 -5.62 -14.98
N ASP A 39 15.43 -4.43 -15.02
CA ASP A 39 14.32 -4.09 -14.15
C ASP A 39 13.03 -4.60 -14.80
N HIS A 40 12.61 -5.79 -14.38
CA HIS A 40 11.43 -6.42 -14.96
C HIS A 40 10.16 -5.56 -14.76
N VAL A 41 10.04 -4.85 -13.63
CA VAL A 41 8.88 -3.98 -13.39
C VAL A 41 8.85 -2.86 -14.41
N ARG A 42 9.99 -2.21 -14.66
CA ARG A 42 10.10 -1.14 -15.67
C ARG A 42 9.80 -1.62 -17.09
N VAL A 43 10.14 -2.86 -17.44
CA VAL A 43 9.76 -3.45 -18.73
C VAL A 43 8.24 -3.54 -18.86
N TRP A 44 7.53 -3.95 -17.80
CA TRP A 44 6.06 -3.99 -17.80
C TRP A 44 5.42 -2.60 -17.81
N GLU A 45 5.96 -1.66 -17.04
CA GLU A 45 5.51 -0.25 -17.04
C GLU A 45 5.68 0.38 -18.44
N ALA A 46 6.83 0.18 -19.08
CA ALA A 46 7.11 0.68 -20.43
C ALA A 46 6.15 0.09 -21.46
N LEU A 47 5.90 -1.23 -21.41
CA LEU A 47 4.92 -1.87 -22.30
C LEU A 47 3.50 -1.31 -22.10
N ARG A 48 3.11 -1.03 -20.85
CA ARG A 48 1.80 -0.41 -20.55
C ARG A 48 1.73 1.01 -21.11
N LYS A 49 2.79 1.81 -20.98
CA LYS A 49 2.88 3.12 -21.59
C LYS A 49 2.73 3.06 -23.12
N ASP A 50 3.46 2.16 -23.78
CA ASP A 50 3.36 1.95 -25.22
C ASP A 50 1.93 1.58 -25.65
N LEU A 51 1.23 0.75 -24.87
CA LEU A 51 -0.17 0.38 -25.11
C LEU A 51 -1.13 1.58 -24.99
N VAL A 52 -0.88 2.49 -24.02
CA VAL A 52 -1.63 3.74 -23.88
C VAL A 52 -1.40 4.65 -25.09
N GLU A 53 -0.13 4.86 -25.47
CA GLU A 53 0.24 5.72 -26.60
C GLU A 53 -0.32 5.19 -27.94
N ALA A 54 -0.38 3.86 -28.10
CA ALA A 54 -0.95 3.22 -29.28
C ALA A 54 -2.49 3.14 -29.28
N GLY A 55 -3.17 3.64 -28.23
CA GLY A 55 -4.62 3.68 -28.13
C GLY A 55 -5.29 2.34 -27.82
N PHE A 56 -4.53 1.36 -27.32
CA PHE A 56 -5.08 0.07 -26.83
C PHE A 56 -5.42 0.10 -25.33
N ALA A 57 -5.01 1.15 -24.62
CA ALA A 57 -5.23 1.36 -23.20
C ALA A 57 -5.39 2.87 -22.88
N PRO A 58 -5.85 3.26 -21.68
CA PRO A 58 -6.38 2.41 -20.60
C PRO A 58 -7.65 1.67 -21.01
N LEU A 59 -7.91 0.52 -20.36
CA LEU A 59 -9.15 -0.23 -20.51
C LEU A 59 -10.34 0.54 -19.90
N ASP A 60 -11.57 0.19 -20.25
CA ASP A 60 -12.76 0.99 -19.92
C ASP A 60 -12.88 1.38 -18.43
N ARG A 61 -12.68 0.43 -17.50
CA ARG A 61 -12.75 0.77 -16.06
C ARG A 61 -11.53 1.54 -15.59
N HIS A 62 -10.36 1.31 -16.19
CA HIS A 62 -9.15 2.07 -15.90
C HIS A 62 -9.28 3.53 -16.36
N ALA A 63 -9.88 3.77 -17.52
CA ALA A 63 -10.16 5.09 -18.05
C ALA A 63 -11.04 5.88 -17.07
N ALA A 64 -12.09 5.27 -16.52
CA ALA A 64 -12.94 5.90 -15.52
C ALA A 64 -12.16 6.33 -14.27
N LEU A 65 -11.28 5.47 -13.73
CA LEU A 65 -10.45 5.81 -12.57
C LEU A 65 -9.53 7.00 -12.85
N ARG A 66 -8.91 7.03 -14.04
CA ARG A 66 -8.08 8.17 -14.49
C ARG A 66 -8.93 9.44 -14.56
N ASP A 67 -10.08 9.38 -15.19
CA ASP A 67 -10.93 10.55 -15.39
C ASP A 67 -11.39 11.14 -14.04
N TYR A 68 -11.70 10.31 -13.05
CA TYR A 68 -12.00 10.76 -11.69
C TYR A 68 -10.79 11.40 -10.98
N MET A 69 -9.58 10.91 -11.23
CA MET A 69 -8.36 11.54 -10.68
C MET A 69 -8.07 12.91 -11.31
N LEU A 70 -8.45 13.11 -12.57
CA LEU A 70 -8.23 14.36 -13.28
C LEU A 70 -9.34 15.39 -13.01
N ASP A 71 -10.57 14.94 -12.73
CA ASP A 71 -11.70 15.83 -12.45
C ASP A 71 -11.44 16.71 -11.23
N ASN A 72 -11.68 18.02 -11.37
CA ASN A 72 -11.37 19.03 -10.36
C ASN A 72 -12.22 18.95 -9.08
N LYS A 73 -13.40 18.31 -9.15
CA LYS A 73 -14.27 18.08 -7.99
C LYS A 73 -13.91 16.79 -7.26
N MET A 74 -13.25 15.85 -7.93
CA MET A 74 -12.97 14.53 -7.39
C MET A 74 -11.51 14.37 -6.96
N LYS A 75 -10.54 14.53 -7.88
CA LYS A 75 -9.10 14.35 -7.63
C LYS A 75 -8.75 13.04 -6.90
N ASN A 76 -9.57 12.00 -7.08
CA ASN A 76 -9.40 10.69 -6.46
C ASN A 76 -9.99 9.59 -7.37
N PRO A 77 -9.51 8.34 -7.28
CA PRO A 77 -9.92 7.28 -8.20
C PRO A 77 -11.30 6.68 -7.88
N TYR A 78 -12.00 7.15 -6.84
CA TYR A 78 -13.28 6.58 -6.41
C TYR A 78 -14.50 7.34 -6.96
N GLY A 79 -14.30 8.43 -7.69
CA GLY A 79 -15.38 9.21 -8.28
C GLY A 79 -16.18 10.04 -7.27
N GLU A 80 -15.66 10.22 -6.06
CA GLU A 80 -16.32 10.97 -4.99
C GLU A 80 -15.80 12.40 -4.88
N ALA A 81 -16.58 13.29 -4.27
CA ALA A 81 -16.14 14.66 -4.00
C ALA A 81 -14.87 14.67 -3.13
N LYS A 82 -13.88 15.49 -3.50
CA LYS A 82 -12.57 15.53 -2.82
C LYS A 82 -12.69 15.90 -1.34
N GLU A 83 -13.71 16.68 -0.97
CA GLU A 83 -13.99 17.11 0.39
C GLU A 83 -14.31 15.93 1.32
N ASN A 84 -14.88 14.84 0.78
CA ASN A 84 -15.20 13.64 1.55
C ASN A 84 -13.94 12.99 2.16
N LYS A 85 -12.76 13.22 1.58
CA LYS A 85 -11.48 12.71 2.09
C LYS A 85 -11.08 13.26 3.45
N TYR A 86 -11.79 14.26 3.99
CA TYR A 86 -11.41 14.90 5.26
C TYR A 86 -12.43 14.71 6.38
N LEU A 87 -13.59 14.10 6.09
CA LEU A 87 -14.65 13.87 7.08
C LEU A 87 -14.18 12.96 8.24
N TRP A 88 -13.25 12.04 7.97
CA TRP A 88 -12.66 11.18 8.99
C TRP A 88 -11.86 11.96 10.06
N ALA A 89 -11.38 13.17 9.76
CA ALA A 89 -10.56 13.96 10.66
C ALA A 89 -11.39 14.76 11.68
N GLU A 90 -12.71 14.85 11.48
CA GLU A 90 -13.58 15.62 12.36
C GLU A 90 -13.57 15.09 13.80
N GLY A 91 -13.42 16.00 14.76
CA GLY A 91 -13.39 15.70 16.19
C GLY A 91 -12.07 15.17 16.73
N LEU A 92 -11.01 15.04 15.92
CA LEU A 92 -9.70 14.59 16.37
C LEU A 92 -8.83 15.78 16.83
N SER A 93 -8.39 15.74 18.08
CA SER A 93 -7.68 16.85 18.74
C SER A 93 -6.21 16.97 18.30
N ASN A 94 -5.62 15.84 17.90
CA ASN A 94 -4.20 15.69 17.56
C ASN A 94 -3.91 15.89 16.06
N ILE A 95 -4.90 16.35 15.27
CA ILE A 95 -4.67 16.75 13.88
C ILE A 95 -4.44 18.27 13.83
N LYS A 96 -3.32 18.68 13.24
CA LYS A 96 -2.93 20.08 13.07
C LYS A 96 -2.74 20.41 11.59
N ASP A 97 -2.77 21.68 11.23
CA ASP A 97 -2.51 22.11 9.85
C ASP A 97 -1.01 22.06 9.50
N LYS A 98 -0.14 22.16 10.50
CA LYS A 98 1.34 22.20 10.37
C LYS A 98 2.01 21.39 11.46
N GLY A 99 3.21 20.89 11.18
CA GLY A 99 4.02 20.13 12.13
C GLY A 99 5.10 19.30 11.46
N GLU A 100 6.09 18.83 12.25
CA GLU A 100 7.26 18.12 11.71
C GLU A 100 6.92 16.75 11.12
N LEU A 101 5.85 16.11 11.61
CA LEU A 101 5.37 14.79 11.17
C LEU A 101 4.03 14.95 10.44
N GLY A 102 4.04 14.77 9.12
CA GLY A 102 2.87 14.95 8.26
C GLY A 102 2.30 13.63 7.75
N LEU A 103 0.98 13.54 7.63
CA LEU A 103 0.28 12.37 7.08
C LEU A 103 -0.18 12.64 5.64
N PHE A 104 0.23 11.78 4.71
CA PHE A 104 -0.44 11.61 3.43
C PHE A 104 -1.44 10.45 3.53
N ALA A 105 -2.72 10.76 3.76
CA ALA A 105 -3.76 9.76 3.99
C ALA A 105 -4.12 8.96 2.72
N GLY A 106 -3.87 9.52 1.54
CA GLY A 106 -4.22 8.91 0.25
C GLY A 106 -5.73 8.89 0.01
N CYS A 107 -6.20 7.95 -0.81
CA CYS A 107 -7.62 7.90 -1.19
C CYS A 107 -8.38 6.76 -0.50
N THR A 108 -7.78 5.57 -0.44
CA THR A 108 -8.47 4.36 0.06
C THR A 108 -8.82 4.47 1.53
N MET A 109 -7.90 4.92 2.39
CA MET A 109 -8.20 5.02 3.81
C MET A 109 -9.30 6.06 4.09
N PRO A 110 -9.21 7.32 3.63
CA PRO A 110 -10.27 8.28 3.88
C PRO A 110 -11.66 7.88 3.37
N LEU A 111 -11.75 7.24 2.19
CA LEU A 111 -13.02 7.00 1.51
C LEU A 111 -13.58 5.59 1.72
N ARG A 112 -12.75 4.60 2.08
CA ARG A 112 -13.18 3.20 2.25
C ARG A 112 -12.84 2.60 3.61
N GLN A 113 -11.88 3.17 4.34
CA GLN A 113 -11.36 2.62 5.61
C GLN A 113 -11.15 3.73 6.64
N ALA A 114 -12.12 4.64 6.77
CA ALA A 114 -12.03 5.83 7.62
C ALA A 114 -11.83 5.46 9.10
N ASP A 115 -12.42 4.34 9.54
CA ASP A 115 -12.26 3.84 10.90
C ASP A 115 -10.82 3.41 11.20
N THR A 116 -10.15 2.73 10.26
CA THR A 116 -8.72 2.38 10.39
C THR A 116 -7.86 3.64 10.48
N LEU A 117 -8.21 4.69 9.73
CA LEU A 117 -7.50 5.97 9.79
C LEU A 117 -7.70 6.70 11.13
N ARG A 118 -8.93 6.66 11.68
CA ARG A 118 -9.22 7.15 13.04
C ARG A 118 -8.50 6.33 14.11
N ASN A 119 -8.44 5.00 13.97
CA ASN A 119 -7.70 4.11 14.86
C ASN A 119 -6.20 4.41 14.84
N MET A 120 -5.64 4.72 13.66
CA MET A 120 -4.28 5.22 13.55
C MET A 120 -4.06 6.48 14.40
N MET A 121 -4.98 7.45 14.34
CA MET A 121 -4.87 8.68 15.13
C MET A 121 -4.99 8.43 16.63
N LYS A 122 -5.80 7.44 17.07
CA LYS A 122 -5.85 7.02 18.48
C LYS A 122 -4.49 6.50 18.98
N ILE A 123 -3.77 5.75 18.15
CA ILE A 123 -2.41 5.27 18.50
C ILE A 123 -1.47 6.47 18.66
N PHE A 124 -1.51 7.45 17.75
CA PHE A 124 -0.69 8.65 17.84
C PHE A 124 -1.06 9.54 19.03
N GLU A 125 -2.35 9.71 19.32
CA GLU A 125 -2.85 10.46 20.48
C GLU A 125 -2.41 9.81 21.79
N ALA A 126 -2.52 8.47 21.90
CA ALA A 126 -2.05 7.71 23.06
C ALA A 126 -0.54 7.85 23.29
N ALA A 127 0.22 8.07 22.22
CA ALA A 127 1.66 8.35 22.27
C ALA A 127 2.00 9.85 22.39
N GLY A 128 1.00 10.72 22.60
CA GLY A 128 1.17 12.16 22.75
C GLY A 128 1.71 12.87 21.51
N LYS A 129 1.40 12.35 20.31
CA LYS A 129 1.87 12.93 19.03
C LYS A 129 0.75 13.66 18.30
N ASP A 130 1.04 14.90 17.92
CA ASP A 130 0.27 15.66 16.94
C ASP A 130 0.74 15.32 15.52
N ILE A 131 -0.21 15.26 14.59
CA ILE A 131 0.00 14.91 13.19
C ILE A 131 -0.46 16.06 12.30
N ALA A 132 0.43 16.53 11.41
CA ALA A 132 0.07 17.51 10.40
C ALA A 132 -0.73 16.85 9.27
N LEU A 133 -1.87 17.42 8.91
CA LEU A 133 -2.71 16.94 7.80
C LEU A 133 -3.10 18.12 6.91
N PHE A 134 -2.84 17.99 5.62
CA PHE A 134 -3.29 18.97 4.64
C PHE A 134 -4.61 18.55 4.01
N LYS A 135 -5.60 19.46 4.01
CA LYS A 135 -6.98 19.20 3.57
C LYS A 135 -7.25 19.59 2.11
N ASP A 136 -6.28 19.38 1.23
CA ASP A 136 -6.46 19.48 -0.23
C ASP A 136 -5.44 18.59 -0.97
N ASP A 137 -5.06 17.45 -0.38
CA ASP A 137 -4.20 16.48 -1.06
C ASP A 137 -4.97 15.80 -2.22
N TRP A 138 -4.33 15.72 -3.38
CA TRP A 138 -4.84 14.99 -4.53
C TRP A 138 -4.32 13.56 -4.52
N CYS A 139 -4.94 12.67 -5.29
CA CYS A 139 -4.45 11.30 -5.43
C CYS A 139 -2.95 11.27 -5.71
N CYS A 140 -2.23 10.31 -5.10
CA CYS A 140 -0.78 10.15 -5.32
C CYS A 140 -0.43 9.79 -6.78
N GLY A 141 -1.40 9.51 -7.65
CA GLY A 141 -1.15 9.11 -9.03
C GLY A 141 -0.68 7.67 -9.21
N SER A 142 -0.54 6.88 -8.13
CA SER A 142 -0.04 5.51 -8.20
C SER A 142 -0.78 4.66 -9.25
N ILE A 143 -2.12 4.75 -9.27
CA ILE A 143 -2.94 4.00 -10.25
C ILE A 143 -2.60 4.43 -11.67
N ALA A 144 -2.56 5.74 -11.97
CA ALA A 144 -2.24 6.24 -13.31
C ALA A 144 -0.85 5.78 -13.78
N LEU A 145 0.17 5.83 -12.91
CA LEU A 145 1.50 5.29 -13.21
C LEU A 145 1.46 3.80 -13.53
N ARG A 146 0.75 3.01 -12.71
CA ARG A 146 0.58 1.57 -12.97
C ARG A 146 -0.20 1.31 -14.25
N LEU A 147 -0.98 2.26 -14.72
CA LEU A 147 -1.71 2.15 -15.98
C LEU A 147 -0.88 2.54 -17.21
N GLY A 148 0.33 3.07 -17.03
CA GLY A 148 1.15 3.61 -18.11
C GLY A 148 0.81 5.06 -18.48
N ASP A 149 0.03 5.76 -17.64
CA ASP A 149 -0.37 7.15 -17.86
C ASP A 149 0.41 8.10 -16.93
N GLU A 150 1.65 8.38 -17.32
CA GLU A 150 2.53 9.30 -16.60
C GLU A 150 2.05 10.75 -16.70
N GLN A 151 1.43 11.13 -17.82
CA GLN A 151 1.01 12.50 -18.09
C GLN A 151 -0.05 12.97 -17.10
N SER A 152 -0.98 12.09 -16.73
CA SER A 152 -2.01 12.36 -15.73
C SER A 152 -1.47 12.59 -14.31
N VAL A 153 -0.20 12.28 -14.05
CA VAL A 153 0.39 12.35 -12.71
C VAL A 153 1.16 13.65 -12.49
N MET A 154 1.58 14.34 -13.54
CA MET A 154 2.39 15.56 -13.46
C MET A 154 1.76 16.65 -12.58
N ASP A 155 0.48 16.94 -12.80
CA ASP A 155 -0.25 17.95 -12.02
C ASP A 155 -0.55 17.47 -10.59
N LEU A 156 -0.89 16.18 -10.43
CA LEU A 156 -1.13 15.55 -9.13
C LEU A 156 0.10 15.62 -8.24
N MET A 157 1.26 15.27 -8.79
CA MET A 157 2.54 15.32 -8.13
C MET A 157 2.91 16.75 -7.75
N SER A 158 2.88 17.68 -8.71
CA SER A 158 3.28 19.08 -8.48
C SER A 158 2.44 19.73 -7.38
N HIS A 159 1.11 19.56 -7.43
CA HIS A 159 0.21 20.06 -6.40
C HIS A 159 0.51 19.48 -5.03
N ASN A 160 0.64 18.15 -4.94
CA ASN A 160 0.90 17.48 -3.67
C ASN A 160 2.24 17.90 -3.05
N VAL A 161 3.32 17.93 -3.83
CA VAL A 161 4.65 18.33 -3.36
C VAL A 161 4.64 19.77 -2.85
N GLU A 162 3.99 20.69 -3.58
CA GLU A 162 3.91 22.08 -3.17
C GLU A 162 3.10 22.25 -1.86
N ASN A 163 2.00 21.51 -1.71
CA ASN A 163 1.24 21.56 -0.47
C ASN A 163 2.01 21.02 0.72
N ILE A 164 2.74 19.91 0.55
CA ILE A 164 3.52 19.33 1.65
C ILE A 164 4.65 20.29 2.07
N LYS A 165 5.29 21.01 1.13
CA LYS A 165 6.28 22.06 1.46
C LYS A 165 5.71 23.13 2.40
N ASN A 166 4.43 23.45 2.25
CA ASN A 166 3.76 24.48 3.05
C ASN A 166 3.34 24.03 4.46
N MET A 167 3.51 22.75 4.81
CA MET A 167 3.10 22.15 6.10
C MET A 167 4.18 22.17 7.20
N ASP A 168 5.40 22.68 6.92
CA ASP A 168 6.57 22.59 7.80
C ASP A 168 7.00 21.14 8.15
N VAL A 169 6.64 20.19 7.27
CA VAL A 169 6.91 18.76 7.45
C VAL A 169 8.37 18.43 7.17
N LYS A 170 9.00 17.74 8.12
CA LYS A 170 10.33 17.11 7.94
C LYS A 170 10.20 15.66 7.49
N THR A 171 9.20 14.95 8.04
CA THR A 171 8.89 13.57 7.69
C THR A 171 7.43 13.46 7.31
N LEU A 172 7.17 13.16 6.03
CA LEU A 172 5.87 12.75 5.55
C LEU A 172 5.73 11.24 5.69
N PHE A 173 4.65 10.75 6.26
CA PHE A 173 4.35 9.32 6.30
C PHE A 173 3.01 8.98 5.65
N THR A 174 2.89 7.74 5.21
CA THR A 174 1.64 7.17 4.70
C THR A 174 1.51 5.71 5.11
N ALA A 175 0.28 5.25 5.31
CA ALA A 175 -0.02 3.85 5.60
C ALA A 175 -0.28 3.02 4.32
N CYS A 176 -0.24 3.66 3.14
CA CYS A 176 -0.46 2.98 1.87
C CYS A 176 0.86 2.64 1.18
N ALA A 177 1.15 1.35 1.00
CA ALA A 177 2.33 0.89 0.26
C ALA A 177 2.43 1.48 -1.15
N GLY A 178 1.29 1.66 -1.85
CA GLY A 178 1.25 2.31 -3.16
C GLY A 178 1.58 3.79 -3.10
N CYS A 179 1.01 4.53 -2.15
CA CYS A 179 1.36 5.94 -1.95
C CYS A 179 2.83 6.08 -1.56
N TYR A 180 3.34 5.19 -0.69
CA TYR A 180 4.72 5.19 -0.23
C TYR A 180 5.71 5.02 -1.38
N ARG A 181 5.57 3.97 -2.20
CA ARG A 181 6.41 3.74 -3.40
C ARG A 181 6.29 4.89 -4.41
N THR A 182 5.09 5.45 -4.57
CA THR A 182 4.87 6.51 -5.56
C THR A 182 5.54 7.81 -5.13
N ILE A 183 5.28 8.26 -3.91
CA ILE A 183 5.85 9.51 -3.41
C ILE A 183 7.36 9.36 -3.18
N LYS A 184 7.82 8.25 -2.58
CA LYS A 184 9.25 8.11 -2.24
C LYS A 184 10.15 7.81 -3.44
N LYS A 185 9.65 7.11 -4.46
CA LYS A 185 10.47 6.65 -5.60
C LYS A 185 10.06 7.29 -6.92
N ASP A 186 8.78 7.21 -7.31
CA ASP A 186 8.36 7.73 -8.62
C ASP A 186 8.47 9.25 -8.72
N TYR A 187 8.04 9.99 -7.70
CA TYR A 187 8.06 11.45 -7.75
C TYR A 187 9.49 11.99 -7.99
N PRO A 188 10.53 11.62 -7.20
CA PRO A 188 11.89 12.06 -7.48
C PRO A 188 12.39 11.70 -8.88
N GLU A 189 12.10 10.49 -9.36
CA GLU A 189 12.50 10.04 -10.69
C GLU A 189 11.83 10.86 -11.81
N MET A 190 10.55 11.19 -11.64
CA MET A 190 9.78 11.99 -12.60
C MET A 190 10.19 13.46 -12.60
N MET A 191 10.51 14.03 -11.44
CA MET A 191 10.96 15.42 -11.32
C MET A 191 12.44 15.60 -11.68
N GLY A 192 13.24 14.54 -11.55
CA GLY A 192 14.70 14.62 -11.68
C GLY A 192 15.39 15.31 -10.50
N GLU A 193 14.70 15.44 -9.36
CA GLU A 193 15.21 16.06 -8.13
C GLU A 193 14.68 15.35 -6.87
N GLU A 194 15.42 15.47 -5.76
CA GLU A 194 15.04 14.91 -4.47
C GLU A 194 13.87 15.69 -3.84
N LEU A 195 13.05 14.98 -3.06
CA LEU A 195 11.99 15.63 -2.27
C LEU A 195 12.60 16.44 -1.11
N PRO A 196 12.01 17.59 -0.75
CA PRO A 196 12.50 18.45 0.35
C PRO A 196 12.15 17.91 1.75
N PHE A 197 11.57 16.71 1.84
CA PHE A 197 11.15 16.05 3.07
C PHE A 197 11.40 14.54 2.98
N GLU A 198 11.59 13.89 4.12
CA GLU A 198 11.73 12.44 4.19
C GLU A 198 10.36 11.77 4.05
N VAL A 199 10.26 10.73 3.21
CA VAL A 199 9.04 9.94 3.09
C VAL A 199 9.20 8.62 3.85
N LYS A 200 8.23 8.26 4.70
CA LYS A 200 8.20 6.98 5.44
C LYS A 200 6.89 6.24 5.26
N HIS A 201 6.96 4.93 5.43
CA HIS A 201 5.79 4.12 5.66
C HIS A 201 5.38 4.17 7.15
N VAL A 202 4.08 4.07 7.46
CA VAL A 202 3.58 4.12 8.84
C VAL A 202 4.26 3.09 9.76
N THR A 203 4.64 1.92 9.23
CA THR A 203 5.35 0.88 10.01
C THR A 203 6.70 1.35 10.52
N GLU A 204 7.40 2.24 9.81
CA GLU A 204 8.65 2.83 10.28
C GLU A 204 8.43 3.74 11.49
N ILE A 205 7.35 4.54 11.45
CA ILE A 205 6.96 5.43 12.54
C ILE A 205 6.53 4.60 13.76
N LEU A 206 5.66 3.61 13.57
CA LEU A 206 5.21 2.72 14.62
C LEU A 206 6.37 1.95 15.26
N ASN A 207 7.32 1.44 14.46
CA ASN A 207 8.49 0.73 14.97
C ASN A 207 9.32 1.63 15.91
N GLN A 208 9.52 2.90 15.54
CA GLN A 208 10.23 3.86 16.39
C GLN A 208 9.48 4.15 17.70
N MET A 209 8.16 4.30 17.64
CA MET A 209 7.32 4.52 18.83
C MET A 209 7.36 3.32 19.77
N LEU A 210 7.29 2.11 19.23
CA LEU A 210 7.39 0.85 19.97
C LEU A 210 8.75 0.68 20.64
N LEU A 211 9.84 0.99 19.93
CA LEU A 211 11.20 0.94 20.49
C LEU A 211 11.40 1.90 21.67
N LYS A 212 10.68 3.02 21.68
CA LYS A 212 10.71 4.01 22.76
C LYS A 212 9.70 3.72 23.88
N GLY A 213 8.87 2.70 23.75
CA GLY A 213 7.80 2.41 24.71
C GLY A 213 6.73 3.51 24.76
N GLU A 214 6.53 4.25 23.67
CA GLU A 214 5.58 5.39 23.64
C GLU A 214 4.12 4.94 23.51
N ILE A 215 3.86 3.70 23.06
CA ILE A 215 2.50 3.17 22.89
C ILE A 215 2.08 2.44 24.18
N PRO A 216 1.06 2.94 24.91
CA PRO A 216 0.68 2.39 26.20
C PRO A 216 -0.24 1.18 26.02
N PHE A 217 0.33 0.00 25.75
CA PHE A 217 -0.49 -1.21 25.61
C PHE A 217 -1.09 -1.68 26.95
N LYS A 218 -2.29 -2.24 26.87
CA LYS A 218 -2.85 -3.05 27.95
C LYS A 218 -2.07 -4.35 28.09
N LEU A 219 -1.87 -4.78 29.34
CA LEU A 219 -1.33 -6.10 29.63
C LEU A 219 -2.30 -7.16 29.12
N THR A 220 -1.78 -8.12 28.36
CA THR A 220 -2.53 -9.29 27.89
C THR A 220 -2.24 -10.47 28.79
N GLU A 221 -3.26 -11.06 29.40
CA GLU A 221 -3.19 -12.36 30.06
C GLU A 221 -3.64 -13.45 29.07
N GLY A 222 -2.96 -14.60 29.04
CA GLY A 222 -3.33 -15.74 28.19
C GLY A 222 -2.21 -16.28 27.32
N GLU A 223 -2.56 -17.18 26.40
CA GLU A 223 -1.65 -17.73 25.40
C GLU A 223 -1.32 -16.68 24.32
N GLU A 224 -0.15 -16.83 23.70
CA GLU A 224 0.25 -15.94 22.59
C GLU A 224 -0.62 -16.19 21.37
N LEU A 225 -1.17 -15.12 20.79
CA LEU A 225 -1.88 -15.21 19.50
C LEU A 225 -0.88 -15.39 18.37
N LEU A 226 -1.15 -16.36 17.50
CA LEU A 226 -0.33 -16.64 16.33
C LEU A 226 -0.72 -15.70 15.18
N VAL A 227 0.17 -14.75 14.87
CA VAL A 227 -0.05 -13.74 13.83
C VAL A 227 0.84 -14.03 12.63
N THR A 228 0.32 -13.93 11.41
CA THR A 228 1.10 -13.93 10.18
C THR A 228 0.90 -12.65 9.39
N TYR A 229 1.86 -12.34 8.51
CA TYR A 229 1.93 -11.10 7.77
C TYR A 229 1.90 -11.32 6.25
N HIS A 230 1.00 -10.62 5.56
CA HIS A 230 1.06 -10.49 4.11
C HIS A 230 1.95 -9.31 3.72
N ASP A 231 3.03 -9.60 3.01
CA ASP A 231 3.96 -8.62 2.44
C ASP A 231 3.36 -7.88 1.21
N PRO A 232 3.03 -6.58 1.31
CA PRO A 232 2.59 -5.81 0.15
C PRO A 232 3.73 -5.68 -0.87
N CYS A 233 3.47 -5.96 -2.15
CA CYS A 233 4.52 -5.94 -3.18
C CYS A 233 5.24 -4.59 -3.29
N HIS A 234 4.52 -3.47 -3.22
CA HIS A 234 5.10 -2.12 -3.25
C HIS A 234 5.89 -1.76 -1.99
N LEU A 235 5.66 -2.42 -0.86
CA LEU A 235 6.42 -2.17 0.37
C LEU A 235 7.67 -3.08 0.42
N GLY A 236 7.47 -4.36 0.10
CA GLY A 236 8.51 -5.37 0.03
C GLY A 236 9.37 -5.23 -1.23
N ARG A 237 8.95 -5.80 -2.36
CA ARG A 237 9.83 -5.96 -3.54
C ARG A 237 10.28 -4.63 -4.15
N HIS A 238 9.48 -3.57 -4.01
CA HIS A 238 9.82 -2.26 -4.60
C HIS A 238 10.66 -1.37 -3.68
N MET A 239 10.47 -1.48 -2.36
CA MET A 239 11.07 -0.57 -1.37
C MET A 239 11.94 -1.28 -0.32
N ASN A 240 12.12 -2.60 -0.47
CA ASN A 240 12.89 -3.48 0.39
C ASN A 240 12.53 -3.42 1.89
N LEU A 241 11.27 -3.11 2.21
CA LEU A 241 10.80 -2.90 3.57
C LEU A 241 10.05 -4.14 4.05
N TYR A 242 10.82 -5.15 4.49
CA TYR A 242 10.29 -6.43 4.96
C TYR A 242 10.37 -6.64 6.46
N ASP A 243 11.47 -6.23 7.10
CA ASP A 243 11.71 -6.53 8.52
C ASP A 243 10.93 -5.58 9.44
N ILE A 244 10.82 -4.31 9.07
CA ILE A 244 10.17 -3.29 9.92
C ILE A 244 8.72 -3.66 10.31
N PRO A 245 7.84 -4.15 9.42
CA PRO A 245 6.49 -4.57 9.79
C PRO A 245 6.50 -5.78 10.74
N ARG A 246 7.48 -6.68 10.59
CA ARG A 246 7.67 -7.85 11.46
C ARG A 246 8.14 -7.42 12.85
N ASP A 247 9.10 -6.51 12.92
CA ASP A 247 9.56 -5.90 14.18
C ASP A 247 8.41 -5.19 14.91
N VAL A 248 7.50 -4.55 14.19
CA VAL A 248 6.29 -3.95 14.76
C VAL A 248 5.40 -5.03 15.37
N ILE A 249 5.11 -6.11 14.63
CA ILE A 249 4.24 -7.20 15.09
C ILE A 249 4.85 -7.93 16.29
N SER A 250 6.13 -8.28 16.23
CA SER A 250 6.83 -9.02 17.29
C SER A 250 7.00 -8.24 18.60
N LYS A 251 6.81 -6.92 18.59
CA LYS A 251 6.82 -6.08 19.80
C LYS A 251 5.44 -5.92 20.44
N LEU A 252 4.38 -6.42 19.83
CA LEU A 252 3.05 -6.38 20.41
C LEU A 252 2.95 -7.40 21.55
N PRO A 253 2.35 -7.03 22.70
CA PRO A 253 2.23 -7.94 23.83
C PRO A 253 1.31 -9.13 23.50
N GLY A 254 1.70 -10.32 23.94
CA GLY A 254 0.92 -11.55 23.77
C GLY A 254 0.85 -12.06 22.33
N ILE A 255 1.81 -11.70 21.47
CA ILE A 255 1.83 -12.10 20.06
C ILE A 255 3.08 -12.92 19.73
N LYS A 256 2.88 -13.96 18.92
CA LYS A 256 3.95 -14.68 18.25
C LYS A 256 3.78 -14.59 16.74
N LEU A 257 4.78 -14.01 16.07
CA LEU A 257 4.82 -13.96 14.62
C LEU A 257 5.18 -15.34 14.05
N ILE A 258 4.36 -15.84 13.12
CA ILE A 258 4.64 -17.01 12.31
C ILE A 258 4.57 -16.66 10.83
N GLU A 259 5.44 -17.26 10.02
CA GLU A 259 5.52 -16.95 8.59
C GLU A 259 4.73 -17.96 7.76
N MET A 260 4.03 -17.45 6.75
CA MET A 260 3.55 -18.26 5.63
C MET A 260 4.73 -18.86 4.86
N LYS A 261 4.48 -19.98 4.18
CA LYS A 261 5.47 -20.68 3.35
C LYS A 261 6.17 -19.73 2.37
N ARG A 262 5.40 -18.86 1.72
CA ARG A 262 5.87 -17.80 0.84
C ARG A 262 5.73 -16.48 1.57
N ASN A 263 6.86 -15.90 1.94
CA ASN A 263 6.95 -14.62 2.62
C ASN A 263 8.04 -13.76 1.97
N ARG A 264 8.11 -12.50 2.39
CA ARG A 264 9.11 -11.53 1.96
C ARG A 264 9.13 -11.38 0.43
N ASN A 265 10.30 -11.47 -0.19
CA ASN A 265 10.47 -11.37 -1.63
C ASN A 265 9.73 -12.49 -2.40
N ASN A 266 9.53 -13.65 -1.77
CA ASN A 266 8.79 -14.78 -2.33
C ASN A 266 7.27 -14.73 -2.12
N ALA A 267 6.75 -13.75 -1.35
CA ALA A 267 5.32 -13.69 -1.00
C ALA A 267 4.44 -13.66 -2.25
N TRP A 268 3.24 -14.24 -2.18
CA TRP A 268 2.26 -14.05 -3.27
C TRP A 268 1.54 -12.70 -3.16
N CYS A 269 1.06 -12.21 -4.31
CA CYS A 269 0.30 -10.95 -4.38
C CYS A 269 -1.07 -11.11 -3.70
N CYS A 270 -1.64 -10.01 -3.20
CA CYS A 270 -3.04 -9.97 -2.77
C CYS A 270 -4.04 -9.93 -3.92
N GLY A 271 -3.59 -9.77 -5.17
CA GLY A 271 -4.45 -9.68 -6.37
C GLY A 271 -4.99 -8.29 -6.70
N ALA A 272 -4.83 -7.30 -5.82
CA ALA A 272 -5.53 -6.01 -6.00
C ALA A 272 -4.84 -5.02 -6.95
N GLY A 273 -3.51 -4.90 -6.84
CA GLY A 273 -2.71 -3.83 -7.44
C GLY A 273 -2.65 -3.84 -8.97
N GLY A 274 -1.92 -2.87 -9.55
CA GLY A 274 -1.68 -2.82 -11.00
C GLY A 274 -2.93 -2.65 -11.87
N GLY A 275 -4.04 -2.18 -11.29
CA GLY A 275 -5.34 -2.04 -11.96
C GLY A 275 -6.20 -3.31 -11.98
N VAL A 276 -5.75 -4.42 -11.39
CA VAL A 276 -6.45 -5.71 -11.48
C VAL A 276 -7.80 -5.65 -10.76
N LYS A 277 -7.86 -5.16 -9.52
CA LYS A 277 -9.11 -5.11 -8.74
C LYS A 277 -10.25 -4.39 -9.49
N SER A 278 -9.95 -3.32 -10.22
CA SER A 278 -10.96 -2.57 -10.96
C SER A 278 -11.40 -3.28 -12.24
N GLN A 279 -10.46 -3.76 -13.05
CA GLN A 279 -10.78 -4.34 -14.36
C GLN A 279 -11.18 -5.81 -14.29
N TYR A 280 -10.49 -6.59 -13.46
CA TYR A 280 -10.64 -8.04 -13.30
C TYR A 280 -10.92 -8.40 -11.82
N PRO A 281 -12.07 -7.99 -11.26
CA PRO A 281 -12.37 -8.20 -9.84
C PRO A 281 -12.41 -9.68 -9.44
N GLU A 282 -12.91 -10.57 -10.30
CA GLU A 282 -12.94 -12.02 -10.04
C GLU A 282 -11.52 -12.58 -9.89
N LEU A 283 -10.62 -12.26 -10.83
CA LEU A 283 -9.21 -12.63 -10.75
C LEU A 283 -8.54 -12.10 -9.46
N ALA A 284 -8.84 -10.85 -9.08
CA ALA A 284 -8.31 -10.27 -7.85
C ALA A 284 -8.77 -11.05 -6.60
N ILE A 285 -10.02 -11.50 -6.56
CA ILE A 285 -10.56 -12.30 -5.47
C ILE A 285 -9.94 -13.70 -5.45
N ASP A 286 -9.83 -14.37 -6.59
CA ASP A 286 -9.27 -15.73 -6.67
C ASP A 286 -7.82 -15.78 -6.17
N ILE A 287 -6.98 -14.82 -6.60
CA ILE A 287 -5.60 -14.69 -6.12
C ILE A 287 -5.56 -14.47 -4.59
N SER A 288 -6.50 -13.68 -4.07
CA SER A 288 -6.57 -13.34 -2.66
C SER A 288 -7.03 -14.51 -1.79
N LYS A 289 -7.99 -15.33 -2.28
CA LYS A 289 -8.42 -16.57 -1.61
C LYS A 289 -7.26 -17.54 -1.41
N GLU A 290 -6.44 -17.74 -2.43
CA GLU A 290 -5.21 -18.54 -2.32
C GLU A 290 -4.26 -17.99 -1.24
N ARG A 291 -4.16 -16.67 -1.12
CA ARG A 291 -3.31 -16.05 -0.10
C ARG A 291 -3.87 -16.21 1.31
N VAL A 292 -5.19 -16.14 1.49
CA VAL A 292 -5.85 -16.41 2.79
C VAL A 292 -5.68 -17.88 3.17
N MET A 293 -5.84 -18.81 2.24
CA MET A 293 -5.59 -20.24 2.48
C MET A 293 -4.16 -20.51 2.93
N GLU A 294 -3.17 -19.87 2.31
CA GLU A 294 -1.77 -20.00 2.74
C GLU A 294 -1.55 -19.50 4.18
N ALA A 295 -2.26 -18.44 4.60
CA ALA A 295 -2.21 -17.97 5.97
C ALA A 295 -2.78 -19.00 6.96
N ILE A 296 -3.90 -19.64 6.60
CA ILE A 296 -4.50 -20.73 7.39
C ILE A 296 -3.56 -21.93 7.48
N GLU A 297 -2.94 -22.33 6.36
CA GLU A 297 -1.98 -23.44 6.31
C GLU A 297 -0.74 -23.21 7.18
N SER A 298 -0.38 -21.95 7.45
CA SER A 298 0.71 -21.63 8.38
C SER A 298 0.36 -21.91 9.84
N GLY A 299 -0.92 -22.10 10.17
CA GLY A 299 -1.43 -22.24 11.53
C GLY A 299 -1.68 -20.90 12.23
N ALA A 300 -1.79 -19.79 11.49
CA ALA A 300 -2.00 -18.47 12.06
C ALA A 300 -3.47 -18.26 12.42
N GLU A 301 -3.71 -17.63 13.55
CA GLU A 301 -5.03 -17.19 13.99
C GLU A 301 -5.39 -15.83 13.39
N ILE A 302 -4.39 -15.03 13.02
CA ILE A 302 -4.56 -13.70 12.47
C ILE A 302 -3.69 -13.51 11.22
N LEU A 303 -4.31 -13.10 10.12
CA LEU A 303 -3.64 -12.55 8.95
C LEU A 303 -3.70 -11.03 9.01
N THR A 304 -2.54 -10.38 9.07
CA THR A 304 -2.43 -8.92 9.00
C THR A 304 -1.58 -8.44 7.83
N THR A 305 -1.73 -7.16 7.50
CA THR A 305 -0.92 -6.48 6.49
C THR A 305 -0.87 -4.99 6.81
N SER A 306 0.00 -4.27 6.11
CA SER A 306 0.21 -2.84 6.31
C SER A 306 0.01 -2.07 5.00
N CYS A 307 -1.06 -2.40 4.28
CA CYS A 307 -1.46 -1.71 3.07
C CYS A 307 -2.99 -1.76 2.94
N PRO A 308 -3.67 -0.60 2.83
CA PRO A 308 -5.12 -0.51 2.78
C PRO A 308 -5.69 -1.22 1.54
N PHE A 309 -4.96 -1.25 0.43
CA PHE A 309 -5.40 -1.94 -0.78
C PHE A 309 -5.29 -3.46 -0.65
N CYS A 310 -4.23 -3.94 0.02
CA CYS A 310 -4.06 -5.36 0.32
C CYS A 310 -5.13 -5.84 1.30
N ILE A 311 -5.30 -5.16 2.44
CA ILE A 311 -6.29 -5.58 3.44
C ILE A 311 -7.71 -5.56 2.89
N GLY A 312 -8.06 -4.55 2.08
CA GLY A 312 -9.37 -4.49 1.44
C GLY A 312 -9.66 -5.72 0.58
N ASN A 313 -8.71 -6.11 -0.29
CA ASN A 313 -8.92 -7.28 -1.14
C ASN A 313 -8.81 -8.62 -0.41
N LEU A 314 -8.01 -8.71 0.65
CA LEU A 314 -7.96 -9.88 1.54
C LEU A 314 -9.29 -10.05 2.29
N ARG A 315 -9.88 -8.96 2.81
CA ARG A 315 -11.19 -8.97 3.46
C ARG A 315 -12.30 -9.35 2.49
N ASP A 316 -12.37 -8.72 1.31
CA ASP A 316 -13.39 -9.04 0.30
C ASP A 316 -13.34 -10.51 -0.13
N ALA A 317 -12.15 -11.10 -0.22
CA ALA A 317 -11.97 -12.50 -0.54
C ALA A 317 -12.37 -13.42 0.62
N TYR A 318 -11.94 -13.08 1.83
CA TYR A 318 -12.30 -13.78 3.07
C TYR A 318 -13.82 -13.84 3.29
N GLU A 319 -14.53 -12.73 3.07
CA GLU A 319 -16.00 -12.67 3.19
C GLU A 319 -16.74 -13.55 2.17
N GLN A 320 -16.08 -13.90 1.06
CA GLN A 320 -16.59 -14.80 0.02
C GLN A 320 -16.14 -16.26 0.19
N MET A 321 -15.45 -16.59 1.28
CA MET A 321 -15.09 -17.97 1.63
C MET A 321 -16.15 -18.58 2.55
N ASP A 322 -16.20 -19.90 2.62
CA ASP A 322 -17.15 -20.63 3.47
C ASP A 322 -16.96 -20.29 4.96
N ALA A 323 -18.04 -20.34 5.74
CA ALA A 323 -18.02 -20.00 7.17
C ALA A 323 -16.99 -20.82 7.97
N GLU A 324 -16.81 -22.10 7.64
CA GLU A 324 -15.82 -22.98 8.26
C GLU A 324 -14.37 -22.52 8.04
N ILE A 325 -14.11 -21.78 6.97
CA ILE A 325 -12.81 -21.16 6.68
C ILE A 325 -12.68 -19.87 7.48
N GLN A 326 -13.75 -19.07 7.53
CA GLN A 326 -13.78 -17.82 8.26
C GLN A 326 -13.52 -18.02 9.77
N GLU A 327 -14.02 -19.11 10.35
CA GLU A 327 -13.77 -19.45 11.76
C GLU A 327 -12.30 -19.78 12.09
N LYS A 328 -11.46 -20.06 11.08
CA LYS A 328 -10.05 -20.46 11.29
C LYS A 328 -9.08 -19.31 11.41
N ILE A 329 -9.41 -18.13 10.87
CA ILE A 329 -8.47 -17.01 10.82
C ILE A 329 -9.19 -15.66 10.81
N GLN A 330 -8.65 -14.68 11.53
CA GLN A 330 -9.10 -13.30 11.47
C GLN A 330 -8.26 -12.49 10.47
N VAL A 331 -8.90 -11.76 9.56
CA VAL A 331 -8.22 -10.86 8.61
C VAL A 331 -8.36 -9.40 9.06
N ILE A 332 -7.28 -8.80 9.56
CA ILE A 332 -7.31 -7.46 10.19
C ILE A 332 -6.11 -6.59 9.78
N ASP A 333 -6.35 -5.30 9.55
CA ASP A 333 -5.27 -4.33 9.29
C ASP A 333 -4.35 -4.21 10.52
N LEU A 334 -3.05 -4.03 10.30
CA LEU A 334 -2.07 -3.92 11.38
C LEU A 334 -2.37 -2.73 12.31
N ILE A 335 -2.86 -1.62 11.78
CA ILE A 335 -3.24 -0.44 12.57
C ILE A 335 -4.43 -0.76 13.47
N ASP A 336 -5.48 -1.39 12.93
CA ASP A 336 -6.65 -1.80 13.71
C ASP A 336 -6.24 -2.78 14.82
N PHE A 337 -5.33 -3.70 14.49
CA PHE A 337 -4.82 -4.69 15.41
C PHE A 337 -4.07 -4.06 16.59
N ILE A 338 -3.19 -3.09 16.32
CA ILE A 338 -2.46 -2.31 17.33
C ILE A 338 -3.45 -1.47 18.15
N SER A 339 -4.38 -0.76 17.49
CA SER A 339 -5.33 0.11 18.16
C SER A 339 -6.26 -0.64 19.12
N SER A 340 -6.61 -1.89 18.82
CA SER A 340 -7.43 -2.73 19.71
C SER A 340 -6.73 -3.11 21.02
N ARG A 341 -5.42 -2.87 21.12
CA ARG A 341 -4.56 -3.22 22.27
C ARG A 341 -4.13 -2.04 23.13
N LEU A 342 -4.49 -0.81 22.73
CA LEU A 342 -4.30 0.39 23.57
C LEU A 342 -5.06 0.28 24.89
#